data_AF-A0A915DWS1-F1
#
_entry.id   AF-A0A915DWS1-F1
#
_cell.length_a   1.000
_cell.length_b   1.000
_cell.length_c   1.000
_cell.angle_alpha   90.00
_cell.angle_beta   90.00
_cell.angle_gamma   90.00
#
_symmetry.space_group_name_H-M   'P 1'
#
loop_
_entity.id
_entity.type
_entity.pdbx_description
1 polymer ?
#
loop_
_entity_poly.entity_id
_entity_poly.type
_entity_poly.pdbx_seq_one_letter_code
_entity_poly.pdbx_strand_id
1 'polypeptide(L)'
;MLCLLISSFFARYEFVHGLILWGGLAINCGFIVYDTQLIAEKRRRGDTDYIWHAVMLFIDFVNIFRYILILLKEKSDNDGRSKKRR
;
A
#
# COMPACT_ATOMS: atom_id res chain seq x y z
N MET A 1 -33.45 -17.89 -0.73
CA MET A 1 -32.58 -17.52 0.41
C MET A 1 -31.12 -17.92 0.23
N LEU A 2 -30.81 -19.14 -0.23
CA LEU A 2 -29.41 -19.61 -0.36
C LEU A 2 -28.54 -18.75 -1.32
N CYS A 3 -29.08 -18.33 -2.47
CA CYS A 3 -28.35 -17.45 -3.40
C CYS A 3 -27.98 -16.10 -2.79
N LEU A 4 -28.82 -15.53 -1.91
CA LEU A 4 -28.54 -14.23 -1.26
C LEU A 4 -27.40 -14.33 -0.25
N LEU A 5 -27.25 -15.48 0.41
CA LEU A 5 -26.15 -15.75 1.33
C LEU A 5 -24.82 -15.91 0.57
N ILE A 6 -24.86 -16.64 -0.55
CA ILE A 6 -23.68 -16.86 -1.41
C ILE A 6 -23.22 -15.53 -2.04
N SER A 7 -24.15 -14.71 -2.56
CA SER A 7 -23.83 -13.38 -3.09
C SER A 7 -23.25 -12.45 -2.02
N SER A 8 -23.79 -12.47 -0.81
CA SER A 8 -23.26 -11.67 0.31
C SER A 8 -21.85 -12.09 0.72
N PHE A 9 -21.57 -13.40 0.69
CA PHE A 9 -20.24 -13.93 1.03
C PHE A 9 -19.19 -13.56 -0.02
N PHE A 10 -19.55 -13.62 -1.31
CA PHE A 10 -18.67 -13.24 -2.41
C PHE A 10 -18.41 -11.73 -2.45
N ALA A 11 -19.45 -10.91 -2.25
CA ALA A 11 -19.30 -9.46 -2.17
C ALA A 11 -18.40 -9.04 -0.99
N ARG A 12 -18.47 -9.76 0.14
CA ARG A 12 -17.58 -9.52 1.28
C ARG A 12 -16.12 -9.88 0.96
N TYR A 13 -15.87 -10.92 0.18
CA TYR A 13 -14.52 -11.31 -0.23
C TYR A 13 -13.84 -10.25 -1.09
N GLU A 14 -14.51 -9.73 -2.13
CA GLU A 14 -13.95 -8.65 -2.97
C GLU A 14 -13.73 -7.36 -2.18
N PHE A 15 -14.65 -7.01 -1.28
CA PHE A 15 -14.51 -5.84 -0.42
C PHE A 15 -13.37 -5.96 0.60
N VAL A 16 -13.21 -7.14 1.22
CA VAL A 16 -12.12 -7.42 2.15
C VAL A 16 -10.76 -7.39 1.44
N HIS A 17 -10.68 -7.91 0.22
CA HIS A 17 -9.45 -7.83 -0.59
C HIS A 17 -9.04 -6.38 -0.86
N GLY A 18 -9.99 -5.54 -1.29
CA GLY A 18 -9.74 -4.10 -1.48
C GLY A 18 -9.34 -3.40 -0.18
N LEU A 19 -10.04 -3.67 0.93
CA LEU A 19 -9.71 -3.11 2.24
C LEU A 19 -8.32 -3.50 2.74
N ILE A 20 -7.88 -4.74 2.51
CA ILE A 20 -6.54 -5.20 2.89
C ILE A 20 -5.47 -4.47 2.08
N LEU A 21 -5.70 -4.26 0.77
CA LEU A 21 -4.75 -3.54 -0.09
C LEU A 21 -4.66 -2.05 0.28
N TRP A 22 -5.80 -1.36 0.35
CA TRP A 22 -5.83 0.07 0.71
C TRP A 22 -5.42 0.30 2.17
N GLY A 23 -5.82 -0.57 3.08
CA GLY A 23 -5.43 -0.53 4.49
C GLY A 23 -3.94 -0.81 4.67
N GLY A 24 -3.41 -1.84 3.99
CA GLY A 24 -1.98 -2.14 3.98
C GLY A 24 -1.13 -1.00 3.43
N LEU A 25 -1.59 -0.35 2.34
CA LEU A 25 -0.98 0.85 1.79
C LEU A 25 -0.99 2.01 2.79
N ALA A 26 -2.13 2.29 3.42
CA ALA A 26 -2.26 3.37 4.39
C ALA A 26 -1.34 3.18 5.62
N ILE A 27 -1.27 1.94 6.13
CA ILE A 27 -0.37 1.57 7.22
C ILE A 27 1.10 1.77 6.79
N ASN A 28 1.48 1.31 5.60
CA ASN A 28 2.85 1.47 5.10
C ASN A 28 3.23 2.95 4.98
N CYS A 29 2.35 3.78 4.41
CA CYS A 29 2.54 5.23 4.37
C CYS A 29 2.67 5.85 5.78
N GLY A 30 1.87 5.39 6.74
CA GLY A 30 1.95 5.85 8.13
C GLY A 30 3.29 5.53 8.79
N PHE A 31 3.82 4.32 8.59
CA PHE A 31 5.16 3.94 9.07
C PHE A 31 6.25 4.81 8.48
N ILE A 32 6.20 5.09 7.17
CA ILE A 32 7.18 5.94 6.48
C ILE A 32 7.17 7.37 7.03
N VAL A 33 5.98 7.93 7.26
CA VAL A 33 5.85 9.26 7.86
C VAL A 33 6.45 9.25 9.27
N TYR A 34 6.14 8.23 10.08
CA TYR A 34 6.68 8.07 11.42
C TYR A 34 8.21 7.96 11.43
N ASP A 35 8.78 7.10 10.57
CA ASP A 35 10.21 6.89 10.44
C ASP A 35 10.92 8.16 9.96
N THR A 36 10.32 8.91 9.04
CA THR A 36 10.82 10.21 8.59
C THR A 36 10.84 11.24 9.72
N GLN A 37 9.80 11.30 10.56
CA GLN A 37 9.77 12.19 11.73
C GLN A 37 10.87 11.83 12.73
N LEU A 38 11.08 10.53 13.00
CA LEU A 38 12.12 10.05 13.90
C LEU A 38 13.53 10.40 13.38
N ILE A 39 13.77 10.25 12.08
CA ILE A 39 15.01 10.64 11.40
C ILE A 39 15.23 12.15 11.50
N ALA A 40 14.20 12.96 11.24
CA ALA A 40 14.27 14.41 11.32
C ALA A 40 14.57 14.89 12.76
N GLU A 41 13.98 14.24 13.76
CA GLU A 41 14.24 14.58 15.16
C GLU A 41 15.64 14.16 15.62
N LYS A 42 16.12 12.98 15.23
CA LYS A 42 17.51 12.55 15.47
C LYS A 42 18.51 13.54 14.86
N ARG A 43 18.22 14.03 13.65
CA ARG A 43 19.04 15.05 12.99
C ARG A 43 19.02 16.39 13.71
N ARG A 44 17.87 16.83 14.24
CA ARG A 44 17.79 18.04 15.07
C ARG A 44 18.57 17.92 16.39
N ARG A 45 18.81 16.69 16.88
CA ARG A 45 19.60 16.41 18.08
C ARG A 45 21.12 16.26 17.82
N GLY A 46 21.58 16.50 16.59
CA GLY A 46 23.00 16.51 16.23
C GLY A 46 23.56 15.16 15.77
N ASP A 47 22.69 14.18 15.46
CA ASP A 47 23.11 12.91 14.87
C ASP A 47 23.66 13.14 13.44
N THR A 48 24.83 12.58 13.11
CA THR A 48 25.55 12.85 11.86
C THR A 48 25.63 11.64 10.93
N ASP A 49 24.89 10.57 11.21
CA ASP A 49 24.84 9.41 10.32
C ASP A 49 23.88 9.63 9.13
N TYR A 50 24.25 10.56 8.25
CA TYR A 50 23.49 10.93 7.05
C TYR A 50 23.25 9.75 6.09
N ILE A 51 24.24 8.84 5.99
CA ILE A 51 24.19 7.68 5.08
C ILE A 51 23.09 6.71 5.53
N TRP A 52 23.03 6.42 6.83
CA TRP A 52 22.06 5.46 7.36
C TRP A 52 20.62 5.99 7.26
N HIS A 53 20.43 7.28 7.52
CA HIS A 53 19.14 7.96 7.30
C HIS A 53 18.70 7.94 5.84
N ALA A 54 19.62 8.12 4.89
CA ALA A 54 19.31 8.06 3.46
C ALA A 54 18.92 6.63 3.03
N VAL A 55 19.57 5.60 3.57
CA VAL A 55 19.24 4.19 3.29
C VAL A 55 17.85 3.83 3.81
N MET A 56 17.47 4.26 5.04
CA MET A 56 16.11 4.05 5.55
C MET A 56 15.05 4.66 4.62
N LEU A 57 15.25 5.92 4.24
CA LEU A 57 14.32 6.64 3.36
C LEU A 57 14.25 6.00 1.96
N PHE A 58 15.35 5.42 1.48
CA PHE A 58 15.36 4.66 0.23
C PHE A 58 14.55 3.36 0.31
N ILE A 59 14.65 2.62 1.42
CA ILE A 59 13.85 1.39 1.64
C ILE A 59 12.36 1.73 1.68
N ASP A 60 12.00 2.82 2.36
CA ASP A 60 10.63 3.34 2.41
C ASP A 60 10.09 3.71 1.02
N PHE A 61 10.92 4.36 0.20
CA PHE A 61 10.57 4.69 -1.18
C PHE A 61 10.32 3.44 -2.03
N VAL A 62 11.20 2.42 -1.94
CA VAL A 62 11.04 1.15 -2.67
C VAL A 62 9.74 0.43 -2.24
N ASN A 63 9.41 0.47 -0.95
CA ASN A 63 8.17 -0.11 -0.44
C ASN A 63 6.93 0.56 -1.04
N ILE A 64 6.83 1.89 -1.01
CA ILE A 64 5.73 2.64 -1.67
C ILE A 64 5.68 2.32 -3.17
N PHE A 65 6.83 2.33 -3.84
CA PHE A 65 6.92 2.07 -5.27
C PHE A 65 6.34 0.69 -5.62
N ARG A 66 6.66 -0.35 -4.83
CA ARG A 66 6.10 -1.70 -4.98
C ARG A 66 4.58 -1.71 -4.82
N TYR A 67 4.04 -1.02 -3.81
CA TYR A 67 2.59 -0.97 -3.62
C TYR A 67 1.87 -0.29 -4.79
N ILE A 68 2.43 0.80 -5.33
CA ILE A 68 1.88 1.49 -6.51
C ILE A 68 1.88 0.56 -7.72
N LEU A 69 2.93 -0.24 -7.92
CA LEU A 69 2.99 -1.21 -9.01
C LEU A 69 1.92 -2.31 -8.89
N ILE A 70 1.66 -2.81 -7.67
CA ILE A 70 0.61 -3.79 -7.42
C ILE A 70 -0.77 -3.19 -7.77
N LEU A 71 -1.03 -1.95 -7.33
CA LEU A 71 -2.26 -1.24 -7.63
C LEU A 71 -2.45 -1.01 -9.13
N LEU A 72 -1.37 -0.64 -9.85
CA LEU A 72 -1.40 -0.43 -11.29
C LEU A 72 -1.66 -1.73 -12.05
N LYS A 73 -1.03 -2.83 -11.63
CA LYS A 73 -1.26 -4.17 -12.20
C LYS A 73 -2.72 -4.58 -12.06
N GLU A 74 -3.30 -4.41 -10.87
CA GLU A 74 -4.71 -4.74 -10.61
C GLU A 74 -5.66 -3.87 -11.46
N LYS A 75 -5.34 -2.58 -11.64
CA LYS A 75 -6.09 -1.69 -12.53
C LYS A 75 -6.01 -2.12 -13.99
N SER A 76 -4.83 -2.52 -14.47
CA SER A 76 -4.62 -3.02 -15.84
C SER A 76 -5.38 -4.33 -16.09
N ASP A 77 -5.33 -5.28 -15.15
CA ASP A 77 -6.04 -6.56 -15.27
C ASP A 77 -7.56 -6.37 -15.29
N ASN A 78 -8.08 -5.41 -14.52
CA ASN A 78 -9.49 -5.04 -14.52
C ASN A 78 -9.94 -4.35 -15.82
N ASP A 79 -9.14 -3.45 -16.40
CA ASP A 79 -9.43 -2.80 -17.69
C ASP A 79 -9.44 -3.83 -18.84
N GLY A 80 -8.50 -4.78 -18.84
CA GLY A 80 -8.46 -5.88 -19.82
C GLY A 80 -9.72 -6.77 -19.78
N ARG A 81 -10.22 -7.08 -18.59
CA ARG A 81 -11.49 -7.82 -18.42
C ARG A 81 -12.71 -7.02 -18.89
N SER A 82 -12.72 -5.71 -18.68
CA SER A 82 -13.81 -4.83 -19.14
C SER A 82 -13.90 -4.77 -20.66
N LYS A 83 -12.76 -4.63 -21.36
CA LYS A 83 -12.69 -4.62 -22.83
C LYS A 83 -13.10 -5.95 -23.47
N LYS A 84 -12.84 -7.09 -22.84
CA LYS A 84 -13.24 -8.42 -23.34
C LYS A 84 -14.75 -8.71 -23.20
N ARG A 85 -15.47 -7.91 -22.40
CA ARG A 85 -16.93 -8.02 -22.19
C ARG A 85 -17.75 -7.08 -23.09
N ARG A 86 -17.12 -6.15 -23.81
CA ARG A 86 -17.72 -5.34 -24.87
C ARG A 86 -17.47 -5.99 -26.22
#